data_AF-A0A962KE37-F1
#
_entry.id   AF-A0A962KE37-F1
#
_cell.length_a   1.000
_cell.length_b   1.000
_cell.length_c   1.000
_cell.angle_alpha   90.00
_cell.angle_beta   90.00
_cell.angle_gamma   90.00
#
_symmetry.space_group_name_H-M   'P 1'
#
loop_
_entity.id
_entity.type
_entity.pdbx_description
1 polymer ?
#
loop_
_entity_poly.entity_id
_entity_poly.type
_entity_poly.pdbx_seq_one_letter_code
_entity_poly.pdbx_strand_id
1 'polypeptide(L)'
;MPSKKTTPTTESTISNPRYRKTALALSGLLLLGSISTLVWLNSTSTNLPSVWQQTKTNNKSTATTATGNGLSATDSNSIASLSAEEQQLGANLQQRYGKKLDHPYWRLQTIEALKRYLMEKYPYDWLAKLKTMLKILFPEHYEQLLASLNAIESYNDWMAQLKHSMTFNSPEERTKAIWDKRLQLFGEDAKVIWQAQVKQEKVTAVLQQLDQSNLPLNSKIDRYVQTLKDVYGTEVTDPDKSQPVQQMEGLLTLNSVQEQLHSMPPEQRQQELRHLRKAIGLDEAALKRWDELDAERNQRASAGQSYMQERAALEKQYQDDTLKLHIQALQIRKFGAEEA
;
A
#
# COMPACT_ATOMS: atom_id res chain seq x y z
N MET A 1 27.52 -43.19 64.21
CA MET A 1 26.66 -44.36 64.48
C MET A 1 25.40 -44.25 63.63
N PRO A 2 24.87 -45.40 63.16
CA PRO A 2 24.26 -45.63 61.83
C PRO A 2 22.76 -45.27 61.82
N SER A 3 22.01 -45.21 60.72
CA SER A 3 21.79 -46.20 59.65
C SER A 3 20.98 -45.53 58.53
N LYS A 4 21.45 -45.44 57.28
CA LYS A 4 21.39 -46.41 56.16
C LYS A 4 19.97 -46.81 55.69
N LYS A 5 19.79 -46.57 54.37
CA LYS A 5 18.98 -47.30 53.36
C LYS A 5 17.46 -47.05 53.39
N THR A 6 16.75 -46.89 52.26
CA THR A 6 16.94 -47.47 50.90
C THR A 6 16.11 -46.68 49.88
N THR A 7 16.69 -46.38 48.72
CA THR A 7 16.02 -46.25 47.39
C THR A 7 15.43 -47.63 46.97
N PRO A 8 14.56 -47.81 45.93
CA PRO A 8 14.71 -47.15 44.63
C PRO A 8 13.49 -47.04 43.65
N THR A 9 13.78 -46.35 42.54
CA THR A 9 13.36 -46.48 41.12
C THR A 9 11.93 -46.29 40.59
N THR A 10 11.87 -45.44 39.54
CA THR A 10 11.09 -45.50 38.26
C THR A 10 9.56 -45.40 38.38
N GLU A 11 8.82 -44.69 37.54
CA GLU A 11 8.97 -44.55 36.10
C GLU A 11 7.99 -43.47 35.57
N SER A 12 8.33 -42.91 34.41
CA SER A 12 7.42 -42.28 33.44
C SER A 12 6.47 -41.17 33.92
N THR A 13 6.80 -39.93 33.60
CA THR A 13 5.76 -39.02 33.12
C THR A 13 6.10 -38.58 31.71
N ILE A 14 5.36 -39.21 30.82
CA ILE A 14 5.25 -38.92 29.40
C ILE A 14 4.90 -37.44 29.23
N SER A 15 5.79 -36.77 28.50
CA SER A 15 5.51 -35.66 27.59
C SER A 15 4.03 -35.48 27.21
N ASN A 16 3.45 -34.34 27.56
CA ASN A 16 2.89 -33.50 26.50
C ASN A 16 2.81 -32.02 26.91
N PRO A 17 3.66 -31.16 26.34
CA PRO A 17 3.59 -29.72 26.52
C PRO A 17 2.69 -29.13 25.44
N ARG A 18 1.39 -28.95 25.71
CA ARG A 18 0.52 -28.14 24.86
C ARG A 18 -0.36 -27.25 25.73
N TYR A 19 -0.50 -26.00 25.31
CA TYR A 19 -1.21 -24.88 25.96
C TYR A 19 -0.38 -23.92 26.82
N ARG A 20 0.82 -23.57 26.33
CA ARG A 20 1.35 -22.20 26.46
C ARG A 20 2.08 -21.85 25.17
N LYS A 21 1.41 -21.13 24.27
CA LYS A 21 1.94 -20.23 23.21
C LYS A 21 0.87 -20.01 22.12
N THR A 22 0.01 -19.02 22.31
CA THR A 22 -0.58 -18.20 21.22
C THR A 22 -0.90 -16.81 21.78
N ALA A 23 0.16 -16.14 22.24
CA ALA A 23 0.21 -14.70 22.34
C ALA A 23 1.45 -14.27 21.56
N LEU A 24 1.29 -13.29 20.66
CA LEU A 24 2.34 -12.60 19.90
C LEU A 24 3.16 -13.45 18.91
N ALA A 25 2.73 -13.42 17.65
CA ALA A 25 3.63 -13.49 16.49
C ALA A 25 2.93 -12.90 15.25
N LEU A 26 2.70 -11.59 15.26
CA LEU A 26 2.30 -10.79 14.10
C LEU A 26 3.41 -9.75 13.89
N SER A 27 4.48 -10.14 13.20
CA SER A 27 5.44 -9.17 12.65
C SER A 27 6.55 -9.91 11.92
N GLY A 28 6.72 -9.56 10.64
CA GLY A 28 8.01 -9.67 9.98
C GLY A 28 8.12 -10.80 8.97
N LEU A 29 7.58 -10.57 7.77
CA LEU A 29 8.27 -10.85 6.50
C LEU A 29 7.36 -10.47 5.34
N LEU A 30 7.46 -9.23 4.85
CA LEU A 30 7.05 -8.86 3.50
C LEU A 30 7.67 -7.49 3.13
N LEU A 31 8.98 -7.43 2.91
CA LEU A 31 9.60 -6.31 2.19
C LEU A 31 10.84 -6.78 1.42
N LEU A 32 10.61 -7.58 0.38
CA LEU A 32 11.49 -7.65 -0.79
C LEU A 32 10.59 -7.70 -2.03
N GLY A 33 10.53 -6.60 -2.78
CA GLY A 33 9.82 -6.58 -4.06
C GLY A 33 9.19 -5.25 -4.51
N SER A 34 9.51 -4.10 -3.93
CA SER A 34 8.92 -2.81 -4.37
C SER A 34 9.64 -2.18 -5.58
N ILE A 35 9.80 -2.96 -6.65
CA ILE A 35 9.80 -2.44 -8.03
C ILE A 35 8.76 -3.19 -8.91
N SER A 36 7.98 -4.15 -8.38
CA SER A 36 6.99 -4.89 -9.19
C SER A 36 5.51 -4.69 -8.87
N THR A 37 5.11 -3.75 -8.01
CA THR A 37 3.68 -3.46 -7.77
C THR A 37 3.39 -1.96 -7.62
N LEU A 38 3.51 -1.23 -8.73
CA LEU A 38 2.73 -0.01 -8.97
C LEU A 38 1.72 -0.26 -10.09
N VAL A 39 0.86 -1.27 -9.87
CA VAL A 39 -0.37 -1.48 -10.60
C VAL A 39 -1.42 -1.79 -9.54
N TRP A 40 -2.14 -0.76 -9.08
CA TRP A 40 -3.55 -0.79 -8.67
C TRP A 40 -3.91 0.43 -7.83
N LEU A 41 -4.22 1.53 -8.53
CA LEU A 41 -5.15 2.59 -8.12
C LEU A 41 -5.40 3.49 -9.34
N ASN A 42 -5.95 2.89 -10.40
CA ASN A 42 -6.82 3.55 -11.39
C ASN A 42 -7.42 2.46 -12.30
N SER A 43 -8.38 1.69 -11.79
CA SER A 43 -9.13 0.72 -12.60
C SER A 43 -10.26 1.43 -13.35
N THR A 44 -9.88 2.27 -14.33
CA THR A 44 -10.64 2.39 -15.57
C THR A 44 -9.87 1.61 -16.61
N SER A 45 -10.44 0.49 -17.00
CA SER A 45 -9.97 -0.47 -17.99
C SER A 45 -9.45 0.18 -19.28
N THR A 46 -8.13 0.29 -19.41
CA THR A 46 -7.47 0.28 -20.72
C THR A 46 -6.87 -1.10 -20.92
N ASN A 47 -7.69 -2.01 -21.47
CA ASN A 47 -7.18 -3.17 -22.18
C ASN A 47 -6.25 -2.64 -23.29
N LEU A 48 -4.95 -2.87 -23.19
CA LEU A 48 -4.04 -2.78 -24.33
C LEU A 48 -4.29 -4.02 -25.18
N PRO A 49 -4.78 -3.92 -26.43
CA PRO A 49 -4.87 -5.09 -27.28
C PRO A 49 -3.46 -5.58 -27.63
N SER A 50 -3.28 -6.90 -27.59
CA SER A 50 -2.13 -7.61 -28.14
C SER A 50 -2.06 -7.39 -29.65
N VAL A 51 -1.29 -6.39 -30.11
CA VAL A 51 -1.09 -6.10 -31.53
C VAL A 51 0.14 -6.85 -32.04
N TRP A 52 0.04 -8.17 -32.11
CA TRP A 52 0.89 -8.99 -32.99
C TRP A 52 0.07 -10.15 -33.56
N GLN A 53 -0.97 -9.84 -34.34
CA GLN A 53 -1.52 -10.75 -35.34
C GLN A 53 -1.88 -9.97 -36.62
N GLN A 54 -1.44 -10.55 -37.73
CA GLN A 54 -1.43 -10.11 -39.13
C GLN A 54 -2.66 -9.33 -39.64
N THR A 55 -2.43 -8.39 -40.56
CA THR A 55 -3.02 -8.49 -41.92
C THR A 55 -2.10 -7.87 -42.96
N LYS A 56 -1.69 -8.69 -43.94
CA LYS A 56 -1.29 -8.24 -45.27
C LYS A 56 -2.57 -7.92 -46.03
N THR A 57 -2.76 -6.69 -46.52
CA THR A 57 -3.57 -6.43 -47.73
C THR A 57 -3.19 -5.08 -48.36
N ASN A 58 -3.16 -5.09 -49.69
CA ASN A 58 -2.90 -3.99 -50.61
C ASN A 58 -3.79 -2.76 -50.37
N ASN A 59 -3.24 -1.54 -50.54
CA ASN A 59 -3.75 -0.64 -51.58
C ASN A 59 -2.86 0.58 -51.86
N LYS A 60 -2.40 0.62 -53.11
CA LYS A 60 -2.58 1.68 -54.11
C LYS A 60 -2.39 3.15 -53.67
N SER A 61 -1.25 3.68 -54.12
CA SER A 61 -0.93 5.09 -54.27
C SER A 61 -2.05 5.91 -54.93
N THR A 62 -2.29 7.10 -54.39
CA THR A 62 -2.67 8.27 -55.19
C THR A 62 -1.89 9.48 -54.69
N ALA A 63 -1.12 10.08 -55.59
CA ALA A 63 -0.41 11.32 -55.39
C ALA A 63 -1.38 12.49 -55.56
N THR A 64 -1.22 13.54 -54.75
CA THR A 64 -1.71 14.88 -55.09
C THR A 64 -0.70 15.89 -54.56
N THR A 65 -0.14 16.63 -55.52
CA THR A 65 0.83 17.70 -55.35
C THR A 65 0.11 18.97 -54.87
N ALA A 66 0.63 19.61 -53.81
CA ALA A 66 0.35 21.01 -53.52
C ALA A 66 1.58 21.66 -52.87
N THR A 67 2.20 22.55 -53.63
CA THR A 67 3.38 23.33 -53.28
C THR A 67 2.93 24.61 -52.57
N GLY A 68 3.52 24.91 -51.40
CA GLY A 68 3.33 26.16 -50.67
C GLY A 68 4.39 26.32 -49.59
N ASN A 69 5.36 27.19 -49.84
CA ASN A 69 6.59 27.39 -49.09
C ASN A 69 6.41 27.95 -47.68
N GLY A 70 7.31 27.51 -46.77
CA GLY A 70 7.99 28.40 -45.83
C GLY A 70 7.82 28.06 -44.35
N LEU A 71 8.68 27.18 -43.82
CA LEU A 71 9.35 27.27 -42.51
C LEU A 71 10.20 26.00 -42.25
N SER A 72 11.53 26.20 -42.18
CA SER A 72 12.56 25.35 -41.56
C SER A 72 12.60 23.85 -41.91
N ALA A 73 13.25 23.53 -43.04
CA ALA A 73 13.70 22.19 -43.39
C ALA A 73 15.10 21.92 -42.80
N THR A 74 15.16 21.42 -41.56
CA THR A 74 16.35 20.70 -41.04
C THR A 74 16.04 19.44 -40.22
N ASP A 75 14.80 19.16 -39.83
CA ASP A 75 14.49 18.04 -38.91
C ASP A 75 13.87 16.79 -39.55
N SER A 76 13.52 16.83 -40.84
CA SER A 76 12.81 15.72 -41.51
C SER A 76 13.66 14.46 -41.73
N ASN A 77 15.00 14.55 -41.60
CA ASN A 77 15.90 13.41 -41.74
C ASN A 77 16.05 12.56 -40.47
N SER A 78 15.52 12.99 -39.32
CA SER A 78 15.83 12.33 -38.03
C SER A 78 14.82 11.25 -37.61
N ILE A 79 13.53 11.35 -37.98
CA ILE A 79 12.53 10.30 -37.69
C ILE A 79 12.58 9.18 -38.74
N ALA A 80 12.96 9.51 -39.97
CA ALA A 80 13.07 8.55 -41.08
C ALA A 80 14.18 7.51 -40.87
N SER A 81 15.14 7.75 -39.97
CA SER A 81 16.19 6.78 -39.61
C SER A 81 15.74 5.72 -38.60
N LEU A 82 14.54 5.86 -38.01
CA LEU A 82 13.96 4.88 -37.09
C LEU A 82 13.25 3.76 -37.88
N SER A 83 13.28 2.54 -37.37
CA SER A 83 12.47 1.44 -37.91
C SER A 83 10.96 1.74 -37.77
N ALA A 84 10.12 1.11 -38.60
CA ALA A 84 8.67 1.33 -38.55
C ALA A 84 8.06 1.08 -37.15
N GLU A 85 8.59 0.10 -36.43
CA GLU A 85 8.19 -0.20 -35.05
C GLU A 85 8.60 0.92 -34.08
N GLU A 86 9.83 1.44 -34.19
CA GLU A 86 10.32 2.55 -33.36
C GLU A 86 9.58 3.86 -33.66
N GLN A 87 9.18 4.09 -34.91
CA GLN A 87 8.34 5.21 -35.29
C GLN A 87 6.95 5.12 -34.64
N GLN A 88 6.33 3.94 -34.66
CA GLN A 88 5.03 3.73 -34.02
C GLN A 88 5.11 3.89 -32.50
N LEU A 89 6.15 3.34 -31.86
CA LEU A 89 6.41 3.54 -30.43
C LEU A 89 6.62 5.03 -30.13
N GLY A 90 7.43 5.72 -30.92
CA GLY A 90 7.70 7.15 -30.77
C GLY A 90 6.44 7.99 -30.88
N ALA A 91 5.60 7.73 -31.89
CA ALA A 91 4.31 8.40 -32.06
C ALA A 91 3.38 8.19 -30.85
N ASN A 92 3.32 6.95 -30.32
CA ASN A 92 2.52 6.66 -29.12
C ASN A 92 3.01 7.44 -27.90
N LEU A 93 4.33 7.49 -27.68
CA LEU A 93 4.92 8.20 -26.55
C LEU A 93 4.74 9.72 -26.69
N GLN A 94 4.91 10.27 -27.89
CA GLN A 94 4.65 11.69 -28.16
C GLN A 94 3.20 12.05 -27.89
N GLN A 95 2.25 11.23 -28.35
CA GLN A 95 0.82 11.46 -28.10
C GLN A 95 0.51 11.40 -26.59
N ARG A 96 1.08 10.44 -25.86
CA ARG A 96 0.74 10.19 -24.45
C ARG A 96 1.41 11.17 -23.49
N TYR A 97 2.66 11.53 -23.76
CA TYR A 97 3.52 12.24 -22.82
C TYR A 97 4.07 13.56 -23.36
N GLY A 98 4.11 13.81 -24.67
CA GLY A 98 4.82 14.95 -25.26
C GLY A 98 4.45 16.30 -24.66
N LYS A 99 3.16 16.54 -24.40
CA LYS A 99 2.66 17.78 -23.76
C LYS A 99 2.80 17.84 -22.24
N LYS A 100 3.38 16.81 -21.62
CA LYS A 100 3.48 16.64 -20.16
C LYS A 100 4.93 16.58 -19.69
N LEU A 101 5.90 16.73 -20.59
CA LEU A 101 7.31 16.52 -20.29
C LEU A 101 7.93 17.63 -19.43
N ASP A 102 7.28 18.80 -19.30
CA ASP A 102 7.64 19.78 -18.27
C ASP A 102 7.56 19.18 -16.86
N HIS A 103 6.67 18.19 -16.65
CA HIS A 103 6.48 17.56 -15.37
C HIS A 103 7.46 16.39 -15.16
N PRO A 104 8.29 16.39 -14.09
CA PRO A 104 9.41 15.46 -13.90
C PRO A 104 8.99 13.98 -13.85
N TYR A 105 7.83 13.67 -13.27
CA TYR A 105 7.29 12.31 -13.27
C TYR A 105 7.12 11.75 -14.69
N TRP A 106 6.58 12.54 -15.62
CA TRP A 106 6.31 12.06 -16.99
C TRP A 106 7.60 11.94 -17.82
N ARG A 107 8.64 12.72 -17.49
CA ARG A 107 9.99 12.49 -18.03
C ARG A 107 10.49 11.09 -17.68
N LEU A 108 10.42 10.70 -16.40
CA LEU A 108 10.85 9.36 -15.97
C LEU A 108 10.02 8.24 -16.58
N GLN A 109 8.69 8.40 -16.69
CA GLN A 109 7.84 7.40 -17.34
C GLN A 109 8.19 7.21 -18.82
N THR A 110 8.52 8.30 -19.53
CA THR A 110 8.94 8.25 -20.93
C THR A 110 10.28 7.53 -21.07
N ILE A 111 11.25 7.87 -20.22
CA ILE A 111 12.57 7.22 -20.17
C ILE A 111 12.44 5.72 -19.91
N GLU A 112 11.66 5.34 -18.90
CA GLU A 112 11.47 3.95 -18.50
C GLU A 112 10.76 3.12 -19.59
N ALA A 113 9.76 3.70 -20.25
CA ALA A 113 9.07 3.03 -21.36
C ALA A 113 10.02 2.72 -22.52
N LEU A 114 10.85 3.69 -22.92
CA LEU A 114 11.85 3.48 -23.98
C LEU A 114 12.98 2.55 -23.52
N LYS A 115 13.47 2.70 -22.28
CA LYS A 115 14.51 1.84 -21.72
C LYS A 115 14.09 0.38 -21.76
N ARG A 116 12.87 0.05 -21.34
CA ARG A 116 12.35 -1.34 -21.36
C ARG A 116 12.38 -1.94 -22.76
N TYR A 117 11.84 -1.23 -23.74
CA TYR A 117 11.85 -1.65 -25.14
C TYR A 117 13.29 -1.87 -25.66
N LEU A 118 14.18 -0.92 -25.39
CA LEU A 118 15.54 -0.95 -25.89
C LEU A 118 16.42 -2.00 -25.19
N MET A 119 16.20 -2.26 -23.91
CA MET A 119 16.92 -3.33 -23.20
C MET A 119 16.53 -4.72 -23.74
N GLU A 120 15.28 -4.90 -24.15
CA GLU A 120 14.82 -6.15 -24.76
C GLU A 120 15.38 -6.34 -26.17
N LYS A 121 15.34 -5.29 -27.00
CA LYS A 121 15.72 -5.37 -28.42
C LYS A 121 17.21 -5.14 -28.70
N TYR A 122 17.89 -4.37 -27.86
CA TYR A 122 19.27 -3.92 -28.05
C TYR A 122 20.08 -3.95 -26.73
N PRO A 123 20.24 -5.12 -26.07
CA PRO A 123 20.76 -5.21 -24.70
C PRO A 123 22.16 -4.66 -24.47
N TYR A 124 23.01 -4.59 -25.51
CA TYR A 124 24.39 -4.10 -25.39
C TYR A 124 24.54 -2.60 -25.68
N ASP A 125 23.61 -2.00 -26.45
CA ASP A 125 23.69 -0.61 -26.92
C ASP A 125 22.49 0.25 -26.51
N TRP A 126 21.62 -0.27 -25.63
CA TRP A 126 20.33 0.33 -25.30
C TRP A 126 20.46 1.79 -24.82
N LEU A 127 21.51 2.13 -24.06
CA LEU A 127 21.68 3.47 -23.50
C LEU A 127 22.01 4.51 -24.58
N ALA A 128 22.91 4.16 -25.52
CA ALA A 128 23.25 5.04 -26.63
C ALA A 128 22.04 5.25 -27.53
N LYS A 129 21.30 4.17 -27.83
CA LYS A 129 20.06 4.23 -28.61
C LYS A 129 18.97 5.04 -27.91
N LEU A 130 18.84 4.91 -26.60
CA LEU A 130 17.88 5.68 -25.80
C LEU A 130 18.15 7.18 -25.93
N LYS A 131 19.40 7.62 -25.75
CA LYS A 131 19.79 9.03 -25.90
C LYS A 131 19.48 9.55 -27.31
N THR A 132 19.77 8.76 -28.34
CA THR A 132 19.47 9.12 -29.73
C THR A 132 17.96 9.23 -29.97
N MET A 133 17.18 8.25 -29.52
CA MET A 133 15.72 8.26 -29.67
C MET A 133 15.07 9.42 -28.91
N LEU A 134 15.52 9.74 -27.69
CA LEU A 134 15.02 10.89 -26.95
C LEU A 134 15.27 12.20 -27.71
N LYS A 135 16.43 12.35 -28.34
CA LYS A 135 16.77 13.53 -29.15
C LYS A 135 15.88 13.66 -30.39
N ILE A 136 15.62 12.54 -31.06
CA ILE A 136 14.79 12.49 -32.26
C ILE A 136 13.32 12.77 -31.93
N LEU A 137 12.80 12.13 -30.87
CA LEU A 137 11.37 12.16 -30.55
C LEU A 137 10.96 13.38 -29.72
N PHE A 138 11.86 13.93 -28.91
CA PHE A 138 11.55 15.02 -27.98
C PHE A 138 12.65 16.09 -27.99
N PRO A 139 12.95 16.70 -29.15
CA PRO A 139 14.07 17.64 -29.28
C PRO A 139 13.96 18.83 -28.31
N GLU A 140 12.75 19.37 -28.12
CA GLU A 140 12.50 20.51 -27.23
C GLU A 140 12.77 20.20 -25.75
N HIS A 141 12.56 18.95 -25.33
CA HIS A 141 12.73 18.52 -23.92
C HIS A 141 13.99 17.68 -23.72
N TYR A 142 14.85 17.58 -24.74
CA TYR A 142 15.95 16.62 -24.78
C TYR A 142 16.91 16.80 -23.61
N GLU A 143 17.33 18.03 -23.32
CA GLU A 143 18.27 18.31 -22.23
C GLU A 143 17.68 17.93 -20.86
N GLN A 144 16.40 18.22 -20.63
CA GLN A 144 15.71 17.85 -19.38
C GLN A 144 15.55 16.34 -19.24
N LEU A 145 15.22 15.65 -20.34
CA LEU A 145 15.14 14.19 -20.40
C LEU A 145 16.52 13.54 -20.17
N LEU A 146 17.57 14.11 -20.75
CA LEU A 146 18.94 13.62 -20.57
C LEU A 146 19.41 13.80 -19.12
N ALA A 147 19.11 14.96 -18.51
CA ALA A 147 19.39 15.19 -17.09
C ALA A 147 18.62 14.20 -16.20
N SER A 148 17.33 14.00 -16.44
CA SER A 148 16.51 13.02 -15.71
C SER A 148 17.02 11.58 -15.89
N LEU A 149 17.47 11.21 -17.09
CA LEU A 149 18.08 9.91 -17.38
C LEU A 149 19.36 9.72 -16.56
N ASN A 150 20.27 10.69 -16.57
CA ASN A 150 21.51 10.60 -15.80
C ASN A 150 21.23 10.51 -14.29
N ALA A 151 20.25 11.27 -13.79
CA ALA A 151 19.84 11.25 -12.39
C ALA A 151 19.24 9.89 -11.98
N ILE A 152 18.36 9.29 -12.81
CA ILE A 152 17.73 8.01 -12.46
C ILE A 152 18.70 6.83 -12.55
N GLU A 153 19.64 6.83 -13.50
CA GLU A 153 20.69 5.80 -13.53
C GLU A 153 21.61 5.92 -12.32
N SER A 154 22.05 7.14 -11.96
CA SER A 154 22.86 7.38 -10.76
C SER A 154 22.14 6.96 -9.47
N TYR A 155 20.82 7.18 -9.41
CA TYR A 155 19.99 6.73 -8.29
C TYR A 155 19.92 5.20 -8.24
N ASN A 156 19.69 4.54 -9.37
CA ASN A 156 19.60 3.09 -9.45
C ASN A 156 20.92 2.40 -9.08
N ASP A 157 22.05 2.94 -9.53
CA ASP A 157 23.38 2.44 -9.17
C ASP A 157 23.63 2.57 -7.66
N TRP A 158 23.30 3.72 -7.07
CA TRP A 158 23.39 3.91 -5.63
C TRP A 158 22.47 2.96 -4.85
N MET A 159 21.23 2.77 -5.31
CA MET A 159 20.30 1.81 -4.71
C MET A 159 20.81 0.37 -4.78
N ALA A 160 21.48 -0.01 -5.88
CA ALA A 160 22.11 -1.32 -6.02
C ALA A 160 23.27 -1.49 -5.04
N GLN A 161 24.09 -0.45 -4.86
CA GLN A 161 25.16 -0.45 -3.86
C GLN A 161 24.63 -0.59 -2.43
N LEU A 162 23.59 0.18 -2.07
CA LEU A 162 22.94 0.09 -0.76
C LEU A 162 22.53 -1.35 -0.41
N LYS A 163 21.98 -2.09 -1.37
CA LYS A 163 21.55 -3.49 -1.17
C LYS A 163 22.71 -4.41 -0.77
N HIS A 164 23.93 -4.08 -1.17
CA HIS A 164 25.10 -4.94 -0.99
C HIS A 164 26.05 -4.48 0.12
N SER A 165 26.12 -3.18 0.43
CA SER A 165 27.19 -2.64 1.27
C SER A 165 26.76 -1.77 2.44
N MET A 166 25.49 -1.36 2.56
CA MET A 166 25.09 -0.38 3.57
C MET A 166 24.07 -0.92 4.58
N THR A 167 24.41 -0.82 5.86
CA THR A 167 23.52 -1.14 6.99
C THR A 167 23.04 0.17 7.63
N PHE A 168 21.73 0.30 7.81
CA PHE A 168 21.14 1.43 8.54
C PHE A 168 20.77 0.98 9.96
N ASN A 169 20.88 1.88 10.93
CA ASN A 169 20.56 1.57 12.32
C ASN A 169 19.04 1.59 12.58
N SER A 170 18.28 2.28 11.72
CA SER A 170 16.83 2.40 11.83
C SER A 170 16.15 2.59 10.46
N PRO A 171 14.84 2.27 10.34
CA PRO A 171 14.03 2.60 9.16
C PRO A 171 13.99 4.11 8.85
N GLU A 172 14.01 4.97 9.87
CA GLU A 172 13.97 6.42 9.74
C GLU A 172 15.27 6.95 9.12
N GLU A 173 16.41 6.45 9.58
CA GLU A 173 17.73 6.79 9.02
C GLU A 173 17.81 6.38 7.54
N ARG A 174 17.35 5.17 7.21
CA ARG A 174 17.26 4.70 5.83
C ARG A 174 16.39 5.62 4.96
N THR A 175 15.23 6.01 5.48
CA THR A 175 14.28 6.85 4.75
C THR A 175 14.87 8.24 4.49
N LYS A 176 15.54 8.81 5.50
CA LYS A 176 16.27 10.07 5.38
C LYS A 176 17.37 9.99 4.32
N ALA A 177 18.22 8.96 4.35
CA ALA A 177 19.29 8.78 3.38
C ALA A 177 18.76 8.66 1.94
N ILE A 178 17.63 7.97 1.74
CA ILE A 178 16.95 7.88 0.44
C ILE A 178 16.46 9.26 -0.01
N TRP A 179 15.84 10.04 0.87
CA TRP A 179 15.39 11.39 0.56
C TRP A 179 16.54 12.34 0.25
N ASP A 180 17.61 12.30 1.03
CA ASP A 180 18.81 13.10 0.80
C ASP A 180 19.41 12.78 -0.57
N LYS A 181 19.46 11.50 -0.96
CA LYS A 181 19.93 11.10 -2.29
C LYS A 181 19.02 11.59 -3.41
N ARG A 182 17.70 11.49 -3.24
CA ARG A 182 16.73 11.96 -4.23
C ARG A 182 16.81 13.47 -4.41
N LEU A 183 16.88 14.23 -3.32
CA LEU A 183 17.06 15.69 -3.37
C LEU A 183 18.41 16.07 -3.99
N GLN A 184 19.47 15.32 -3.71
CA GLN A 184 20.78 15.52 -4.35
C GLN A 184 20.70 15.37 -5.88
N LEU A 185 19.96 14.36 -6.38
CA LEU A 185 19.94 14.01 -7.81
C LEU A 185 18.87 14.74 -8.61
N PHE A 186 17.72 15.04 -7.99
CA PHE A 186 16.54 15.60 -8.66
C PHE A 186 16.16 16.99 -8.14
N GLY A 187 16.80 17.49 -7.08
CA GLY A 187 16.37 18.72 -6.43
C GLY A 187 14.91 18.63 -5.95
N GLU A 188 14.17 19.73 -6.08
CA GLU A 188 12.76 19.78 -5.69
C GLU A 188 11.84 18.89 -6.55
N ASP A 189 12.25 18.53 -7.77
CA ASP A 189 11.50 17.58 -8.61
C ASP A 189 11.33 16.22 -7.91
N ALA A 190 12.21 15.87 -6.96
CA ALA A 190 12.07 14.67 -6.14
C ALA A 190 10.70 14.59 -5.44
N LYS A 191 10.20 15.70 -4.88
CA LYS A 191 8.92 15.71 -4.17
C LYS A 191 7.74 15.49 -5.11
N VAL A 192 7.90 15.86 -6.38
CA VAL A 192 6.90 15.63 -7.43
C VAL A 192 6.95 14.19 -7.93
N ILE A 193 8.15 13.66 -8.19
CA ILE A 193 8.35 12.27 -8.65
C ILE A 193 7.84 11.27 -7.61
N TRP A 194 8.16 11.48 -6.34
CA TRP A 194 7.78 10.61 -5.22
C TRP A 194 6.62 11.18 -4.39
N GLN A 195 5.73 11.94 -5.02
CA GLN A 195 4.61 12.62 -4.34
C GLN A 195 3.74 11.66 -3.51
N ALA A 196 3.50 10.44 -3.99
CA ALA A 196 2.75 9.43 -3.25
C ALA A 196 3.39 9.11 -1.89
N GLN A 197 4.73 9.02 -1.83
CA GLN A 197 5.44 8.78 -0.58
C GLN A 197 5.35 10.01 0.34
N VAL A 198 5.50 11.22 -0.19
CA VAL A 198 5.34 12.47 0.58
C VAL A 198 3.95 12.54 1.23
N LYS A 199 2.91 12.22 0.44
CA LYS A 199 1.52 12.17 0.92
C LYS A 199 1.35 11.15 2.04
N GLN A 200 1.87 9.93 1.86
CA GLN A 200 1.80 8.89 2.88
C GLN A 200 2.54 9.28 4.16
N GLU A 201 3.76 9.83 4.06
CA GLU A 201 4.55 10.29 5.21
C GLU A 201 3.81 11.36 6.01
N LYS A 202 3.12 12.29 5.34
CA LYS A 202 2.29 13.31 6.00
C LYS A 202 1.15 12.68 6.81
N VAL A 203 0.48 11.67 6.29
CA VAL A 203 -0.59 10.95 7.02
C VAL A 203 -0.01 10.17 8.20
N THR A 204 1.09 9.45 8.00
CA THR A 204 1.77 8.69 9.06
C THR A 204 2.23 9.61 10.20
N ALA A 205 2.79 10.77 9.88
CA ALA A 205 3.22 11.75 10.88
C ALA A 205 2.04 12.26 11.72
N VAL A 206 0.87 12.53 11.10
CA VAL A 206 -0.33 12.91 11.84
C VAL A 206 -0.84 11.76 12.71
N LEU A 207 -0.87 10.53 12.22
CA LEU A 207 -1.27 9.37 13.00
C LEU A 207 -0.39 9.18 14.25
N GLN A 208 0.94 9.32 14.11
CA GLN A 208 1.87 9.29 15.24
C GLN A 208 1.59 10.42 16.25
N GLN A 209 1.33 11.63 15.78
CA GLN A 209 0.95 12.75 16.65
C GLN A 209 -0.38 12.53 17.37
N LEU A 210 -1.37 11.96 16.67
CA LEU A 210 -2.67 11.63 17.26
C LEU A 210 -2.52 10.56 18.34
N ASP A 211 -1.67 9.57 18.12
CA ASP A 211 -1.47 8.48 19.07
C ASP A 211 -0.85 8.97 20.38
N GLN A 212 0.04 9.95 20.31
CA GLN A 212 0.69 10.56 21.47
C GLN A 212 -0.14 11.68 22.13
N SER A 213 -1.27 12.05 21.53
CA SER A 213 -2.08 13.17 22.02
C SER A 213 -3.14 12.75 23.05
N ASN A 214 -3.40 13.65 24.01
CA ASN A 214 -4.49 13.53 24.98
C ASN A 214 -5.84 14.03 24.44
N LEU A 215 -5.98 14.16 23.11
CA LEU A 215 -7.22 14.62 22.50
C LEU A 215 -8.34 13.58 22.72
N PRO A 216 -9.60 14.03 22.90
CA PRO A 216 -10.75 13.13 22.88
C PRO A 216 -10.92 12.49 21.49
N LEU A 217 -11.51 11.30 21.45
CA LEU A 217 -11.59 10.46 20.26
C LEU A 217 -12.21 11.17 19.06
N ASN A 218 -13.33 11.87 19.26
CA ASN A 218 -13.98 12.66 18.21
C ASN A 218 -13.03 13.66 17.54
N SER A 219 -12.18 14.33 18.32
CA SER A 219 -11.21 15.30 17.82
C SER A 219 -10.06 14.62 17.08
N LYS A 220 -9.67 13.40 17.49
CA LYS A 220 -8.71 12.56 16.75
C LYS A 220 -9.29 12.14 15.39
N ILE A 221 -10.56 11.72 15.37
CA ILE A 221 -11.30 11.37 14.16
C ILE A 221 -11.33 12.55 13.19
N ASP A 222 -11.79 13.72 13.64
CA ASP A 222 -11.94 14.90 12.80
C ASP A 222 -10.60 15.34 12.19
N ARG A 223 -9.54 15.37 13.02
CA ARG A 223 -8.19 15.74 12.56
C ARG A 223 -7.62 14.73 11.57
N TYR A 224 -7.84 13.44 11.78
CA TYR A 224 -7.41 12.41 10.85
C TYR A 224 -8.11 12.54 9.50
N VAL A 225 -9.44 12.63 9.49
CA VAL A 225 -10.24 12.78 8.27
C VAL A 225 -9.89 14.07 7.53
N GLN A 226 -9.69 15.18 8.24
CA GLN A 226 -9.24 16.42 7.63
C GLN A 226 -7.86 16.25 6.97
N THR A 227 -6.94 15.53 7.62
CA THR A 227 -5.61 15.25 7.05
C THR A 227 -5.73 14.43 5.77
N LEU A 228 -6.60 13.42 5.72
CA LEU A 228 -6.85 12.66 4.50
C LEU A 228 -7.34 13.58 3.37
N LYS A 229 -8.28 14.49 3.66
CA LYS A 229 -8.81 15.46 2.69
C LYS A 229 -7.73 16.42 2.19
N ASP A 230 -6.88 16.92 3.09
CA ASP A 230 -5.80 17.85 2.75
C ASP A 230 -4.69 17.18 1.91
N VAL A 231 -4.48 15.87 2.07
CA VAL A 231 -3.42 15.12 1.40
C VAL A 231 -3.87 14.54 0.06
N TYR A 232 -5.07 13.96 0.03
CA TYR A 232 -5.58 13.20 -1.12
C TYR A 232 -6.73 13.91 -1.84
N GLY A 233 -7.25 15.01 -1.30
CA GLY A 233 -8.42 15.70 -1.83
C GLY A 233 -9.72 15.15 -1.25
N THR A 234 -10.84 15.79 -1.60
CA THR A 234 -12.17 15.45 -1.07
C THR A 234 -12.71 14.10 -1.57
N GLU A 235 -12.15 13.57 -2.65
CA GLU A 235 -12.52 12.23 -3.18
C GLU A 235 -12.16 11.10 -2.21
N VAL A 236 -11.31 11.36 -1.21
CA VAL A 236 -10.95 10.38 -0.18
C VAL A 236 -12.14 9.97 0.69
N THR A 237 -13.22 10.76 0.70
CA THR A 237 -14.48 10.47 1.41
C THR A 237 -15.64 10.22 0.45
N ASP A 238 -15.37 10.05 -0.85
CA ASP A 238 -16.37 9.65 -1.83
C ASP A 238 -16.54 8.12 -1.76
N PRO A 239 -17.74 7.59 -1.45
CA PRO A 239 -17.94 6.15 -1.29
C PRO A 239 -17.60 5.34 -2.56
N ASP A 240 -17.65 5.94 -3.75
CA ASP A 240 -17.35 5.25 -5.01
C ASP A 240 -15.84 5.23 -5.36
N LYS A 241 -15.04 6.10 -4.72
CA LYS A 241 -13.62 6.30 -5.03
C LYS A 241 -12.67 6.02 -3.86
N SER A 242 -13.22 5.96 -2.65
CA SER A 242 -12.45 5.80 -1.42
C SER A 242 -12.20 4.34 -1.07
N GLN A 243 -11.31 4.13 -0.10
CA GLN A 243 -11.08 2.83 0.54
C GLN A 243 -11.45 2.96 2.03
N PRO A 244 -12.75 3.07 2.35
CA PRO A 244 -13.21 3.50 3.65
C PRO A 244 -12.74 2.58 4.78
N VAL A 245 -12.71 1.26 4.54
CA VAL A 245 -12.23 0.29 5.54
C VAL A 245 -10.76 0.52 5.88
N GLN A 246 -9.91 0.63 4.88
CA GLN A 246 -8.47 0.87 5.07
C GLN A 246 -8.21 2.20 5.79
N GLN A 247 -9.00 3.23 5.49
CA GLN A 247 -8.90 4.52 6.16
C GLN A 247 -9.30 4.43 7.64
N MET A 248 -10.38 3.71 7.97
CA MET A 248 -10.72 3.47 9.38
C MET A 248 -9.61 2.74 10.11
N GLU A 249 -9.06 1.68 9.49
CA GLU A 249 -7.98 0.88 10.09
C GLU A 249 -6.76 1.74 10.45
N GLY A 250 -6.41 2.73 9.62
CA GLY A 250 -5.32 3.65 9.91
C GLY A 250 -5.44 4.36 11.27
N LEU A 251 -6.65 4.76 11.66
CA LEU A 251 -6.90 5.39 12.95
C LEU A 251 -7.17 4.36 14.07
N LEU A 252 -7.95 3.33 13.76
CA LEU A 252 -8.37 2.33 14.74
C LEU A 252 -7.22 1.45 15.22
N THR A 253 -6.12 1.33 14.48
CA THR A 253 -4.94 0.57 14.91
C THR A 253 -4.06 1.31 15.92
N LEU A 254 -4.34 2.58 16.21
CA LEU A 254 -3.61 3.35 17.20
C LEU A 254 -3.92 2.88 18.62
N ASN A 255 -2.88 2.70 19.45
CA ASN A 255 -3.04 2.20 20.82
C ASN A 255 -3.91 3.13 21.66
N SER A 256 -3.68 4.44 21.58
CA SER A 256 -4.45 5.42 22.33
C SER A 256 -5.92 5.48 21.92
N VAL A 257 -6.24 5.13 20.67
CA VAL A 257 -7.63 5.05 20.18
C VAL A 257 -8.30 3.80 20.75
N GLN A 258 -7.61 2.65 20.74
CA GLN A 258 -8.12 1.42 21.34
C GLN A 258 -8.33 1.57 22.85
N GLU A 259 -7.41 2.20 23.57
CA GLU A 259 -7.57 2.49 25.00
C GLU A 259 -8.79 3.36 25.28
N GLN A 260 -8.98 4.44 24.51
CA GLN A 260 -10.16 5.29 24.63
C GLN A 260 -11.45 4.50 24.35
N LEU A 261 -11.52 3.76 23.25
CA LEU A 261 -12.68 2.93 22.90
C LEU A 261 -13.00 1.86 23.97
N HIS A 262 -11.98 1.25 24.57
CA HIS A 262 -12.15 0.25 25.64
C HIS A 262 -12.66 0.86 26.94
N SER A 263 -12.23 2.09 27.26
CA SER A 263 -12.65 2.79 28.47
C SER A 263 -14.09 3.36 28.41
N MET A 264 -14.67 3.46 27.21
CA MET A 264 -15.98 4.05 27.00
C MET A 264 -17.14 3.08 27.32
N PRO A 265 -18.28 3.59 27.83
CA PRO A 265 -19.53 2.85 27.83
C PRO A 265 -19.94 2.40 26.42
N PRO A 266 -20.66 1.27 26.27
CA PRO A 266 -21.03 0.73 24.96
C PRO A 266 -21.74 1.72 24.02
N GLU A 267 -22.68 2.51 24.55
CA GLU A 267 -23.44 3.50 23.77
C GLU A 267 -22.54 4.62 23.25
N GLN A 268 -21.65 5.15 24.09
CA GLN A 268 -20.71 6.19 23.70
C GLN A 268 -19.70 5.66 22.67
N ARG A 269 -19.19 4.44 22.88
CA ARG A 269 -18.31 3.77 21.92
C ARG A 269 -18.98 3.63 20.55
N GLN A 270 -20.26 3.23 20.52
CA GLN A 270 -21.02 3.12 19.27
C GLN A 270 -21.15 4.49 18.58
N GLN A 271 -21.46 5.54 19.33
CA GLN A 271 -21.58 6.90 18.78
C GLN A 271 -20.26 7.38 18.15
N GLU A 272 -19.12 7.14 18.80
CA GLU A 272 -17.80 7.52 18.28
C GLU A 272 -17.40 6.71 17.02
N LEU A 273 -17.66 5.40 17.02
CA LEU A 273 -17.40 4.56 15.83
C LEU A 273 -18.31 4.95 14.65
N ARG A 274 -19.58 5.26 14.93
CA ARG A 274 -20.51 5.77 13.91
C ARG A 274 -20.07 7.13 13.39
N HIS A 275 -19.54 8.00 14.26
CA HIS A 275 -18.97 9.29 13.86
C HIS A 275 -17.80 9.11 12.89
N LEU A 276 -16.83 8.24 13.22
CA LEU A 276 -15.71 7.91 12.33
C LEU A 276 -16.21 7.44 10.96
N ARG A 277 -17.09 6.43 10.93
CA ARG A 277 -17.64 5.85 9.70
C ARG A 277 -18.34 6.90 8.84
N LYS A 278 -19.13 7.79 9.44
CA LYS A 278 -19.78 8.88 8.72
C LYS A 278 -18.76 9.87 8.18
N ALA A 279 -17.75 10.22 8.96
CA ALA A 279 -16.74 11.22 8.58
C ALA A 279 -15.89 10.78 7.39
N ILE A 280 -15.64 9.47 7.25
CA ILE A 280 -14.93 8.90 6.10
C ILE A 280 -15.83 8.65 4.87
N GLY A 281 -17.14 8.92 4.96
CA GLY A 281 -18.04 8.91 3.81
C GLY A 281 -18.95 7.69 3.66
N LEU A 282 -19.13 6.86 4.70
CA LEU A 282 -20.13 5.79 4.62
C LEU A 282 -21.55 6.36 4.52
N ASP A 283 -22.35 5.78 3.63
CA ASP A 283 -23.77 6.07 3.52
C ASP A 283 -24.58 5.49 4.70
N GLU A 284 -25.83 5.94 4.83
CA GLU A 284 -26.69 5.54 5.95
C GLU A 284 -27.00 4.04 5.97
N ALA A 285 -27.05 3.38 4.80
CA ALA A 285 -27.27 1.94 4.72
C ALA A 285 -26.05 1.14 5.19
N ALA A 286 -24.84 1.63 4.92
CA ALA A 286 -23.60 1.11 5.46
C ALA A 286 -23.49 1.36 6.96
N LEU A 287 -23.81 2.57 7.43
CA LEU A 287 -23.83 2.90 8.86
C LEU A 287 -24.74 1.95 9.64
N LYS A 288 -25.97 1.73 9.15
CA LYS A 288 -26.91 0.80 9.78
C LYS A 288 -26.37 -0.62 9.90
N ARG A 289 -25.76 -1.16 8.82
CA ARG A 289 -25.15 -2.50 8.85
C ARG A 289 -24.02 -2.61 9.87
N TRP A 290 -23.23 -1.55 10.01
CA TRP A 290 -22.17 -1.49 11.02
C TRP A 290 -22.72 -1.38 12.44
N ASP A 291 -23.79 -0.60 12.65
CA ASP A 291 -24.46 -0.48 13.94
C ASP A 291 -25.03 -1.83 14.39
N GLU A 292 -25.67 -2.58 13.48
CA GLU A 292 -26.18 -3.94 13.73
C GLU A 292 -25.04 -4.91 14.07
N LEU A 293 -23.95 -4.88 13.31
CA LEU A 293 -22.78 -5.74 13.54
C LEU A 293 -22.09 -5.45 14.88
N ASP A 294 -21.98 -4.18 15.25
CA ASP A 294 -21.40 -3.79 16.53
C ASP A 294 -22.30 -4.20 17.70
N ALA A 295 -23.63 -4.09 17.55
CA ALA A 295 -24.58 -4.57 18.55
C ALA A 295 -24.46 -6.09 18.76
N GLU A 296 -24.38 -6.87 17.69
CA GLU A 296 -24.17 -8.32 17.76
C GLU A 296 -22.85 -8.67 18.46
N ARG A 297 -21.75 -7.98 18.12
CA ARG A 297 -20.44 -8.16 18.75
C ARG A 297 -20.47 -7.82 20.24
N ASN A 298 -21.15 -6.73 20.61
CA ASN A 298 -21.32 -6.34 22.01
C ASN A 298 -22.13 -7.39 22.79
N GLN A 299 -23.19 -7.93 22.19
CA GLN A 299 -23.99 -9.00 22.80
C GLN A 299 -23.15 -10.26 23.02
N ARG A 300 -22.40 -10.69 21.99
CA ARG A 300 -21.51 -11.86 22.08
C ARG A 300 -20.43 -11.66 23.14
N ALA A 301 -19.83 -10.48 23.21
CA ALA A 301 -18.83 -10.14 24.24
C ALA A 301 -19.44 -10.18 25.66
N SER A 302 -20.64 -9.62 25.85
CA SER A 302 -21.36 -9.64 27.13
C SER A 302 -21.72 -11.08 27.56
N ALA A 303 -22.22 -11.90 26.64
CA ALA A 303 -22.49 -13.31 26.88
C ALA A 303 -21.21 -14.07 27.27
N GLY A 304 -20.09 -13.80 26.60
CA GLY A 304 -18.76 -14.32 26.93
C GLY A 304 -18.29 -13.94 28.34
N GLN A 305 -18.43 -12.68 28.72
CA GLN A 305 -18.05 -12.22 30.06
C GLN A 305 -18.90 -12.89 31.14
N SER A 306 -20.21 -12.94 30.94
CA SER A 306 -21.14 -13.60 31.86
C SER A 306 -20.87 -15.10 31.95
N TYR A 307 -20.58 -15.76 30.83
CA TYR A 307 -20.14 -17.16 30.78
C TYR A 307 -18.90 -17.40 31.65
N MET A 308 -17.86 -16.58 31.49
CA MET A 308 -16.61 -16.74 32.25
C MET A 308 -16.81 -16.55 33.76
N GLN A 309 -17.66 -15.61 34.17
CA GLN A 309 -18.01 -15.39 35.57
C GLN A 309 -18.76 -16.59 36.17
N GLU A 310 -19.77 -17.10 35.47
CA GLU A 310 -20.56 -18.25 35.91
C GLU A 310 -19.74 -19.53 35.92
N ARG A 311 -18.87 -19.74 34.92
CA ARG A 311 -17.92 -20.85 34.88
C ARG A 311 -16.99 -20.84 36.09
N ALA A 312 -16.41 -19.69 36.43
CA ALA A 312 -15.54 -19.56 37.60
C ALA A 312 -16.29 -19.82 38.92
N ALA A 313 -17.60 -19.60 38.97
CA ALA A 313 -18.43 -19.95 40.13
C ALA A 313 -18.69 -21.47 40.20
N LEU A 314 -18.97 -22.12 39.06
CA LEU A 314 -19.16 -23.56 38.97
C LEU A 314 -17.89 -24.34 39.36
N GLU A 315 -16.72 -23.87 38.94
CA GLU A 315 -15.41 -24.46 39.29
C GLU A 315 -15.13 -24.45 40.81
N LYS A 316 -15.81 -23.60 41.58
CA LYS A 316 -15.72 -23.58 43.04
C LYS A 316 -16.69 -24.56 43.71
N GLN A 317 -17.74 -24.98 43.01
CA GLN A 317 -18.86 -25.77 43.56
C GLN A 317 -18.81 -27.23 43.15
N TYR A 318 -18.31 -27.53 41.96
CA TYR A 318 -18.32 -28.86 41.36
C TYR A 318 -16.91 -29.28 40.94
N GLN A 319 -16.68 -30.58 40.89
CA GLN A 319 -15.44 -31.18 40.41
C GLN A 319 -15.74 -32.28 39.39
N ASP A 320 -14.70 -32.68 38.64
CA ASP A 320 -14.69 -33.81 37.72
C ASP A 320 -15.89 -33.82 36.75
N ASP A 321 -16.59 -34.95 36.60
CA ASP A 321 -17.62 -35.12 35.57
C ASP A 321 -18.88 -34.29 35.85
N THR A 322 -19.18 -33.98 37.11
CA THR A 322 -20.28 -33.08 37.47
C THR A 322 -19.99 -31.65 37.03
N LEU A 323 -18.74 -31.19 37.18
CA LEU A 323 -18.33 -29.88 36.66
C LEU A 323 -18.46 -29.81 35.14
N LYS A 324 -18.05 -30.86 34.42
CA LYS A 324 -18.15 -30.91 32.94
C LYS A 324 -19.60 -30.78 32.47
N LEU A 325 -20.54 -31.50 33.11
CA LEU A 325 -21.97 -31.41 32.78
C LEU A 325 -22.52 -30.00 33.01
N HIS A 326 -22.16 -29.36 34.12
CA HIS A 326 -22.60 -27.98 34.40
C HIS A 326 -21.99 -26.96 33.44
N ILE A 327 -20.72 -27.11 33.06
CA ILE A 327 -20.08 -26.24 32.06
C ILE A 327 -20.75 -26.42 30.69
N GLN A 328 -21.03 -27.66 30.26
CA GLN A 328 -21.69 -27.92 28.98
C GLN A 328 -23.10 -27.31 28.94
N ALA A 329 -23.89 -27.49 30.01
CA ALA A 329 -25.20 -26.87 30.13
C ALA A 329 -25.13 -25.33 30.10
N LEU A 330 -24.08 -24.76 30.73
CA LEU A 330 -23.82 -23.32 30.71
C LEU A 330 -23.46 -22.82 29.30
N GLN A 331 -22.64 -23.55 28.55
CA GLN A 331 -22.29 -23.20 27.16
C GLN A 331 -23.53 -23.18 26.26
N ILE A 332 -24.34 -24.24 26.29
CA ILE A 332 -25.59 -24.34 25.51
C ILE A 332 -26.54 -23.18 25.85
N ARG A 333 -26.65 -22.82 27.13
CA ARG A 333 -27.50 -21.70 27.56
C ARG A 333 -27.02 -20.34 27.08
N LYS A 334 -25.70 -20.12 27.02
CA LYS A 334 -25.11 -18.80 26.70
C LYS A 334 -24.93 -18.58 25.20
N PHE A 335 -24.63 -19.63 24.44
CA PHE A 335 -24.25 -19.53 23.03
C PHE A 335 -25.14 -20.37 22.08
N GLY A 336 -26.02 -21.22 22.62
CA GLY A 336 -26.81 -22.15 21.83
C GLY A 336 -26.09 -23.47 21.57
N ALA A 337 -26.82 -24.45 21.00
CA ALA A 337 -26.30 -25.80 20.79
C ALA A 337 -25.30 -25.92 19.62
N GLU A 338 -25.26 -24.94 18.72
CA GLU A 338 -24.34 -24.95 17.56
C GLU A 338 -22.94 -24.39 17.90
N GLU A 339 -22.84 -23.57 18.96
CA GLU A 339 -21.58 -22.97 19.43
C GLU A 339 -21.02 -23.60 20.73
N ALA A 340 -21.76 -24.54 21.34
CA ALA A 340 -21.41 -25.23 22.58
C ALA A 340 -20.71 -26.57 22.33
#